data_AF-A0A2P0QH40-F1
#
_entry.id   AF-A0A2P0QH40-F1
#
_cell.length_a   1.000
_cell.length_b   1.000
_cell.length_c   1.000
_cell.angle_alpha   90.00
_cell.angle_beta   90.00
_cell.angle_gamma   90.00
#
_symmetry.space_group_name_H-M   'P 1'
#
loop_
_entity.id
_entity.type
_entity.pdbx_description
1 polymer ?
#
loop_
_entity_poly.entity_id
_entity_poly.type
_entity_poly.pdbx_seq_one_letter_code
_entity_poly.pdbx_strand_id
1 'polypeptide(L)'
;MKKQKLPKNFSSRAFEKIGLIPRSIIRTFNRFIKQLFETNKEKGIAPNFVLYEFQISRYQTIASLKCFINLIFFPYLFHCLVQKTIIYPIFEYEWNKIPIRMTTNFLEQEKIYQQLNNFDDKFFFDELIKFHSNVDDFNSISKNYFHTSENYKKFLVQLAEKRNQDWLFLGSNIISDCLTFFVFLKLLFLSTPQLIILKSFLIESIYGLNDTTKSFFLILGTDLLVGFHSSKGWELFMESFLSHFGFSADKDFIFLFVSTFPVILDTIFKYWIFRYLNKISPSTVATYQNMLE
;
A
#
# COMPACT_ATOMS: atom_id res chain seq x y z
N MET A 1 22.18 60.09 57.93
CA MET A 1 21.79 58.67 57.90
C MET A 1 20.48 58.50 57.16
N LYS A 2 20.49 57.91 55.96
CA LYS A 2 19.40 57.07 55.38
C LYS A 2 19.94 56.43 54.10
N LYS A 3 20.29 55.14 54.19
CA LYS A 3 20.79 54.31 53.09
C LYS A 3 19.64 54.04 52.10
N GLN A 4 19.74 54.50 50.86
CA GLN A 4 18.90 53.99 49.77
C GLN A 4 19.42 52.62 49.34
N LYS A 5 18.59 51.59 49.53
CA LYS A 5 18.84 50.22 49.07
C LYS A 5 18.40 50.11 47.59
N LEU A 6 19.33 49.75 46.72
CA LEU A 6 19.05 49.23 45.37
C LEU A 6 18.28 47.91 45.48
N PRO A 7 17.17 47.69 44.76
CA PRO A 7 16.66 46.35 44.55
C PRO A 7 17.49 45.64 43.47
N LYS A 8 18.25 44.63 43.90
CA LYS A 8 18.69 43.52 43.08
C LYS A 8 17.45 42.77 42.59
N ASN A 9 17.36 42.50 41.29
CA ASN A 9 16.74 41.30 40.72
C ASN A 9 17.05 41.21 39.21
N PHE A 10 18.29 40.86 38.87
CA PHE A 10 18.57 40.15 37.63
C PHE A 10 18.19 38.69 37.87
N SER A 11 16.93 38.34 37.60
CA SER A 11 16.55 36.94 37.50
C SER A 11 16.86 36.45 36.09
N SER A 12 17.50 35.28 36.04
CA SER A 12 17.90 34.55 34.87
C SER A 12 16.74 34.36 33.89
N ARG A 13 16.99 34.60 32.58
CA ARG A 13 16.11 34.10 31.52
C ARG A 13 16.08 32.58 31.63
N ALA A 14 15.00 32.06 32.20
CA ALA A 14 14.69 30.65 32.13
C ALA A 14 14.61 30.26 30.65
N PHE A 15 15.47 29.34 30.24
CA PHE A 15 15.32 28.61 28.97
C PHE A 15 14.02 27.79 29.07
N GLU A 16 12.93 28.36 28.57
CA GLU A 16 11.66 27.65 28.45
C GLU A 16 11.70 26.71 27.24
N LYS A 17 11.24 25.47 27.44
CA LYS A 17 11.19 24.41 26.43
C LYS A 17 10.48 24.92 25.17
N ILE A 18 11.17 24.77 24.04
CA ILE A 18 10.63 25.01 22.70
C ILE A 18 9.53 23.97 22.47
N GLY A 19 8.27 24.38 22.56
CA GLY A 19 7.19 23.59 21.96
C GLY A 19 7.41 23.49 20.45
N LEU A 20 6.84 22.46 19.81
CA LEU A 20 6.97 22.15 18.37
C LEU A 20 6.69 23.33 17.40
N ILE A 21 6.14 24.44 17.89
CA ILE A 21 5.84 25.64 17.11
C ILE A 21 6.52 26.87 17.75
N PRO A 22 7.42 27.57 17.02
CA PRO A 22 8.03 28.82 17.46
C PRO A 22 7.00 29.88 17.89
N ARG A 23 7.21 30.51 19.06
CA ARG A 23 6.36 31.61 19.55
C ARG A 23 6.25 32.79 18.58
N SER A 24 7.20 32.95 17.66
CA SER A 24 7.17 33.96 16.60
C SER A 24 5.99 33.77 15.65
N ILE A 25 5.68 32.52 15.27
CA ILE A 25 4.55 32.17 14.40
C ILE A 25 3.23 32.40 15.12
N ILE A 26 3.12 32.01 16.40
CA ILE A 26 1.96 32.33 17.25
C ILE A 26 1.78 33.85 17.33
N ARG A 27 2.86 34.62 17.48
CA ARG A 27 2.79 36.08 17.63
C ARG A 27 2.39 36.77 16.32
N THR A 28 2.90 36.33 15.18
CA THR A 28 2.50 36.87 13.86
C THR A 28 1.08 36.47 13.53
N PHE A 29 0.67 35.23 13.82
CA PHE A 29 -0.71 34.77 13.66
C PHE A 29 -1.67 35.55 14.56
N ASN A 30 -1.33 35.76 15.84
CA ASN A 30 -2.13 36.56 16.76
C ASN A 30 -2.21 38.03 16.34
N ARG A 31 -1.14 38.61 15.75
CA ARG A 31 -1.18 39.96 15.17
C ARG A 31 -2.05 40.02 13.92
N PHE A 32 -1.99 39.01 13.06
CA PHE A 32 -2.83 38.91 11.87
C PHE A 32 -4.32 38.77 12.24
N ILE A 33 -4.63 37.89 13.18
CA ILE A 33 -5.95 37.76 13.79
C ILE A 33 -6.40 39.10 14.38
N LYS A 34 -5.54 39.74 15.18
CA LYS A 34 -5.84 41.05 15.78
C LYS A 34 -6.09 42.13 14.73
N GLN A 35 -5.33 42.16 13.63
CA GLN A 35 -5.56 43.07 12.50
C GLN A 35 -6.85 42.74 11.73
N LEU A 36 -7.17 41.47 11.52
CA LEU A 36 -8.45 41.08 10.90
C LEU A 36 -9.66 41.46 11.76
N PHE A 37 -9.54 41.42 13.10
CA PHE A 37 -10.65 41.71 14.01
C PHE A 37 -10.74 43.18 14.46
N GLU A 38 -9.62 43.90 14.58
CA GLU A 38 -9.61 45.31 15.02
C GLU A 38 -9.85 46.29 13.86
N THR A 39 -9.24 46.08 12.68
CA THR A 39 -9.38 46.99 11.53
C THR A 39 -10.78 46.94 10.90
N ASN A 40 -11.52 45.84 11.13
CA ASN A 40 -12.86 45.60 10.59
C ASN A 40 -13.99 46.01 11.56
N LYS A 41 -13.66 46.44 12.77
CA LYS A 41 -14.64 46.84 13.80
C LYS A 41 -15.34 48.16 13.45
N GLU A 42 -14.69 49.02 12.67
CA GLU A 42 -15.27 50.29 12.18
C GLU A 42 -16.32 50.11 11.07
N LYS A 43 -16.41 48.94 10.43
CA LYS A 43 -17.34 48.69 9.31
C LYS A 43 -18.49 47.72 9.60
N GLY A 44 -18.60 47.15 10.80
CA GLY A 44 -19.76 46.35 11.25
C GLY A 44 -20.12 45.08 10.46
N ILE A 45 -19.49 44.81 9.31
CA ILE A 45 -19.92 43.81 8.32
C ILE A 45 -18.96 42.61 8.25
N ALA A 46 -17.70 42.75 8.66
CA ALA A 46 -16.64 41.77 8.37
C ALA A 46 -16.37 40.60 9.34
N PRO A 47 -16.70 40.62 10.67
CA PRO A 47 -16.33 39.50 11.53
C PRO A 47 -17.12 38.22 11.23
N ASN A 48 -18.40 38.34 10.83
CA ASN A 48 -19.24 37.18 10.56
C ASN A 48 -18.88 36.48 9.26
N PHE A 49 -18.47 37.22 8.23
CA PHE A 49 -18.12 36.66 6.92
C PHE A 49 -16.85 35.80 7.00
N VAL A 50 -15.79 36.30 7.63
CA VAL A 50 -14.53 35.55 7.81
C VAL A 50 -14.73 34.32 8.71
N LEU A 51 -15.54 34.45 9.77
CA LEU A 51 -15.88 33.30 10.62
C LEU A 51 -16.69 32.25 9.86
N TYR A 52 -17.57 32.66 8.95
CA TYR A 52 -18.36 31.77 8.11
C TYR A 52 -17.49 31.03 7.08
N GLU A 53 -16.59 31.73 6.38
CA GLU A 53 -15.62 31.11 5.46
C GLU A 53 -14.73 30.08 6.17
N PHE A 54 -14.25 30.41 7.38
CA PHE A 54 -13.47 29.48 8.18
C PHE A 54 -14.27 28.22 8.56
N GLN A 55 -15.54 28.38 8.93
CA GLN A 55 -16.41 27.24 9.25
C GLN A 55 -16.66 26.34 8.04
N ILE A 56 -16.89 26.93 6.86
CA ILE A 56 -17.05 26.18 5.61
C ILE A 56 -15.77 25.42 5.26
N SER A 57 -14.62 26.10 5.27
CA SER A 57 -13.31 25.49 4.97
C SER A 57 -13.01 24.32 5.92
N ARG A 58 -13.30 24.49 7.21
CA ARG A 58 -13.17 23.41 8.21
C ARG A 58 -14.11 22.25 7.92
N TYR A 59 -15.37 22.52 7.58
CA TYR A 59 -16.32 21.47 7.22
C TYR A 59 -15.88 20.69 5.97
N GLN A 60 -15.45 21.40 4.92
CA GLN A 60 -14.93 20.81 3.69
C GLN A 60 -13.71 19.93 3.97
N THR A 61 -12.77 20.40 4.78
CA THR A 61 -11.57 19.65 5.17
C THR A 61 -11.91 18.38 5.96
N ILE A 62 -12.84 18.46 6.91
CA ILE A 62 -13.27 17.29 7.69
C ILE A 62 -14.02 16.29 6.80
N ALA A 63 -14.89 16.77 5.92
CA ALA A 63 -15.65 15.94 4.99
C ALA A 63 -14.72 15.25 3.96
N SER A 64 -13.74 15.97 3.42
CA SER A 64 -12.74 15.43 2.49
C SER A 64 -11.87 14.38 3.17
N LEU A 65 -11.36 14.65 4.38
CA LEU A 65 -10.56 13.70 5.14
C LEU A 65 -11.35 12.44 5.49
N LYS A 66 -12.60 12.57 5.95
CA LYS A 66 -13.47 11.42 6.21
C LYS A 66 -13.73 10.61 4.94
N CYS A 67 -14.00 11.27 3.82
CA CYS A 67 -14.19 10.60 2.53
C CYS A 67 -12.93 9.83 2.12
N PHE A 68 -11.76 10.45 2.21
CA PHE A 68 -10.48 9.86 1.84
C PHE A 68 -10.17 8.63 2.70
N ILE A 69 -10.29 8.75 4.03
CA ILE A 69 -10.10 7.63 4.96
C ILE A 69 -11.10 6.52 4.64
N ASN A 70 -12.38 6.85 4.44
CA ASN A 70 -13.39 5.84 4.15
C ASN A 70 -13.10 5.08 2.85
N LEU A 71 -12.67 5.77 1.79
CA LEU A 71 -12.36 5.13 0.50
C LEU A 71 -11.18 4.15 0.55
N ILE A 72 -10.23 4.36 1.48
CA ILE A 72 -9.05 3.49 1.61
C ILE A 72 -9.31 2.37 2.62
N PHE A 73 -9.75 2.72 3.82
CA PHE A 73 -9.83 1.78 4.93
C PHE A 73 -11.06 0.88 4.85
N PHE A 74 -12.21 1.39 4.36
CA PHE A 74 -13.43 0.59 4.33
C PHE A 74 -13.34 -0.62 3.42
N PRO A 75 -12.89 -0.52 2.14
CA PRO A 75 -12.79 -1.70 1.27
C PRO A 75 -11.81 -2.74 1.81
N TYR A 76 -10.69 -2.29 2.37
CA TYR A 76 -9.68 -3.18 2.97
C TYR A 76 -10.23 -3.94 4.18
N LEU A 77 -10.86 -3.23 5.12
CA LEU A 77 -11.48 -3.85 6.29
C LEU A 77 -12.63 -4.78 5.89
N PHE A 78 -13.44 -4.36 4.92
CA PHE A 78 -14.53 -5.17 4.37
C PHE A 78 -14.00 -6.48 3.79
N HIS A 79 -12.98 -6.43 2.93
CA HIS A 79 -12.34 -7.62 2.36
C HIS A 79 -11.86 -8.56 3.47
N CYS A 80 -11.06 -8.05 4.41
CA CYS A 80 -10.48 -8.87 5.49
C CYS A 80 -11.55 -9.56 6.35
N LEU A 81 -12.61 -8.84 6.71
CA LEU A 81 -13.72 -9.39 7.49
C LEU A 81 -14.51 -10.43 6.69
N VAL A 82 -14.91 -10.10 5.47
CA VAL A 82 -15.81 -10.94 4.67
C VAL A 82 -15.09 -12.19 4.14
N GLN A 83 -13.84 -12.05 3.71
CA GLN A 83 -12.99 -13.16 3.31
C GLN A 83 -12.91 -14.20 4.43
N LYS A 84 -12.55 -13.76 5.64
CA LYS A 84 -12.27 -14.67 6.76
C LYS A 84 -13.53 -15.26 7.41
N THR A 85 -14.59 -14.47 7.53
CA THR A 85 -15.78 -14.87 8.31
C THR A 85 -16.91 -15.48 7.50
N ILE A 86 -17.02 -15.14 6.21
CA ILE A 86 -18.16 -15.56 5.37
C ILE A 86 -17.66 -16.39 4.18
N ILE A 87 -16.77 -15.84 3.36
CA ILE A 87 -16.44 -16.47 2.07
C ILE A 87 -15.62 -17.74 2.26
N TYR A 88 -14.53 -17.67 3.04
CA TYR A 88 -13.68 -18.83 3.29
C TYR A 88 -14.45 -20.05 3.84
N PRO A 89 -15.24 -19.96 4.93
CA PRO A 89 -15.94 -21.12 5.47
C PRO A 89 -17.01 -21.68 4.52
N ILE A 90 -17.71 -20.82 3.77
CA ILE A 90 -18.69 -21.27 2.77
C ILE A 90 -17.99 -22.00 1.62
N PHE A 91 -16.88 -21.43 1.12
CA PHE A 91 -16.12 -22.02 0.04
C PHE A 91 -15.50 -23.36 0.45
N GLU A 92 -14.95 -23.44 1.66
CA GLU A 92 -14.43 -24.68 2.25
C GLU A 92 -15.50 -25.77 2.36
N TYR A 93 -16.70 -25.41 2.82
CA TYR A 93 -17.82 -26.36 2.93
C TYR A 93 -18.24 -26.93 1.56
N GLU A 94 -18.33 -26.10 0.53
CA GLU A 94 -18.70 -26.56 -0.82
C GLU A 94 -17.56 -27.36 -1.48
N TRP A 95 -16.32 -26.93 -1.31
CA TRP A 95 -15.15 -27.57 -1.90
C TRP A 95 -14.90 -28.97 -1.33
N ASN A 96 -15.10 -29.16 -0.03
CA ASN A 96 -14.92 -30.46 0.62
C ASN A 96 -15.93 -31.53 0.17
N LYS A 97 -17.01 -31.16 -0.53
CA LYS A 97 -17.94 -32.12 -1.15
C LYS A 97 -17.38 -32.73 -2.44
N ILE A 98 -16.39 -32.07 -3.06
CA ILE A 98 -15.81 -32.48 -4.33
C ILE A 98 -14.60 -33.38 -4.03
N PRO A 99 -14.49 -34.58 -4.63
CA PRO A 99 -13.28 -35.38 -4.46
C PRO A 99 -12.07 -34.61 -5.01
N ILE A 100 -10.94 -34.66 -4.30
CA ILE A 100 -9.69 -33.98 -4.68
C ILE A 100 -9.33 -34.36 -6.11
N ARG A 101 -9.56 -33.45 -7.05
CA ARG A 101 -9.09 -33.56 -8.44
C ARG A 101 -7.87 -32.67 -8.54
N MET A 102 -6.69 -33.28 -8.67
CA MET A 102 -5.50 -32.52 -9.03
C MET A 102 -5.76 -31.90 -10.42
N THR A 103 -5.85 -30.58 -10.47
CA THR A 103 -5.96 -29.83 -11.72
C THR A 103 -4.69 -29.98 -12.53
N THR A 104 -4.86 -30.04 -13.84
CA THR A 104 -3.83 -30.39 -14.82
C THR A 104 -3.28 -29.16 -15.52
N ASN A 105 -3.02 -28.06 -14.79
CA ASN A 105 -2.32 -26.94 -15.41
C ASN A 105 -0.84 -27.32 -15.58
N PHE A 106 -0.29 -27.19 -16.79
CA PHE A 106 1.09 -27.53 -17.11
C PHE A 106 2.09 -26.85 -16.15
N LEU A 107 1.86 -25.57 -15.85
CA LEU A 107 2.73 -24.82 -14.95
C LEU A 107 2.66 -25.31 -13.48
N GLU A 108 1.50 -25.80 -13.05
CA GLU A 108 1.36 -26.40 -11.71
C GLU A 108 2.01 -27.77 -11.65
N GLN A 109 1.93 -28.54 -12.73
CA GLN A 109 2.60 -29.83 -12.85
C GLN A 109 4.11 -29.66 -12.76
N GLU A 110 4.68 -28.64 -13.38
CA GLU A 110 6.12 -28.36 -13.29
C GLU A 110 6.55 -28.04 -11.85
N LYS A 111 5.76 -27.22 -11.13
CA LYS A 111 6.01 -26.94 -9.70
C LYS A 111 5.93 -28.21 -8.85
N ILE A 112 4.95 -29.07 -9.10
CA ILE A 112 4.79 -30.36 -8.40
C ILE A 112 5.99 -31.27 -8.70
N TYR A 113 6.42 -31.33 -9.96
CA TYR A 113 7.57 -32.10 -10.39
C TYR A 113 8.86 -31.63 -9.70
N GLN A 114 9.10 -30.33 -9.63
CA GLN A 114 10.24 -29.77 -8.89
C GLN A 114 10.17 -30.10 -7.39
N GLN A 115 8.99 -30.05 -6.78
CA GLN A 115 8.81 -30.41 -5.37
C GLN A 115 9.05 -31.91 -5.11
N LEU A 116 8.64 -32.77 -6.03
CA LEU A 116 8.94 -34.20 -6.02
C LEU A 116 10.45 -34.46 -6.16
N ASN A 117 11.11 -33.88 -7.16
CA ASN A 117 12.56 -34.05 -7.33
C ASN A 117 13.34 -33.58 -6.09
N ASN A 118 12.98 -32.43 -5.52
CA ASN A 118 13.60 -31.94 -4.30
C ASN A 118 13.38 -32.86 -3.09
N PHE A 119 12.25 -33.57 -3.06
CA PHE A 119 11.99 -34.59 -2.04
C PHE A 119 12.83 -35.83 -2.31
N ASP A 120 12.89 -36.30 -3.55
CA ASP A 120 13.66 -37.47 -3.96
C ASP A 120 15.16 -37.26 -3.68
N ASP A 121 15.71 -36.10 -4.00
CA ASP A 121 17.11 -35.74 -3.75
C ASP A 121 17.44 -35.77 -2.25
N LYS A 122 16.57 -35.16 -1.42
CA LYS A 122 16.72 -35.17 0.04
C LYS A 122 16.59 -36.58 0.60
N PHE A 123 15.59 -37.32 0.15
CA PHE A 123 15.32 -38.67 0.58
C PHE A 123 16.49 -39.60 0.25
N PHE A 124 17.00 -39.52 -0.98
CA PHE A 124 18.17 -40.28 -1.43
C PHE A 124 19.41 -39.95 -0.59
N PHE A 125 19.66 -38.67 -0.33
CA PHE A 125 20.78 -38.24 0.49
C PHE A 125 20.67 -38.75 1.94
N ASP A 126 19.48 -38.68 2.55
CA ASP A 126 19.23 -39.19 3.90
C ASP A 126 19.43 -40.71 3.97
N GLU A 127 19.01 -41.46 2.95
CA GLU A 127 19.23 -42.90 2.86
C GLU A 127 20.71 -43.25 2.66
N LEU A 128 21.46 -42.48 1.87
CA LEU A 128 22.91 -42.65 1.72
C LEU A 128 23.64 -42.49 3.06
N ILE A 129 23.26 -41.48 3.85
CA ILE A 129 23.83 -41.27 5.19
C ILE A 129 23.54 -42.47 6.10
N LYS A 130 22.29 -42.95 6.12
CA LYS A 130 21.89 -44.10 6.94
C LYS A 130 22.61 -45.37 6.53
N PHE A 131 22.74 -45.63 5.23
CA PHE A 131 23.48 -46.77 4.70
C PHE A 131 24.95 -46.73 5.12
N HIS A 132 25.60 -45.57 5.04
CA HIS A 132 26.97 -45.40 5.52
C HIS A 132 27.11 -45.68 7.02
N SER A 133 26.10 -45.36 7.83
CA SER A 133 26.13 -45.60 9.28
C SER A 133 25.82 -47.04 9.72
N ASN A 134 25.13 -47.85 8.89
CA ASN A 134 24.58 -49.16 9.27
C ASN A 134 25.10 -50.29 8.35
N VAL A 135 26.42 -50.44 8.21
CA VAL A 135 27.07 -51.32 7.23
C VAL A 135 26.83 -52.84 7.47
N ASP A 136 26.36 -53.25 8.66
CA ASP A 136 26.46 -54.66 9.07
C ASP A 136 25.18 -55.53 8.94
N ASP A 137 24.02 -55.00 8.49
CA ASP A 137 22.76 -55.74 8.63
C ASP A 137 21.96 -55.88 7.31
N PHE A 138 22.05 -57.03 6.65
CA PHE A 138 21.37 -57.33 5.36
C PHE A 138 19.83 -57.36 5.47
N ASN A 139 19.28 -57.58 6.68
CA ASN A 139 17.84 -57.51 6.94
C ASN A 139 17.28 -56.07 6.87
N SER A 140 18.15 -55.06 6.98
CA SER A 140 17.77 -53.64 6.87
C SER A 140 17.23 -53.27 5.48
N ILE A 141 17.70 -53.95 4.42
CA ILE A 141 17.36 -53.63 3.03
C ILE A 141 15.86 -53.82 2.76
N SER A 142 15.27 -54.94 3.21
CA SER A 142 13.83 -55.22 3.03
C SER A 142 12.94 -54.26 3.83
N LYS A 143 13.36 -53.89 5.05
CA LYS A 143 12.70 -52.87 5.87
C LYS A 143 12.78 -51.48 5.24
N ASN A 144 13.91 -51.15 4.62
CA ASN A 144 14.10 -49.86 3.95
C ASN A 144 13.13 -49.70 2.78
N TYR A 145 12.90 -50.71 1.94
CA TYR A 145 11.90 -50.62 0.85
C TYR A 145 10.48 -50.33 1.35
N PHE A 146 10.05 -50.98 2.44
CA PHE A 146 8.73 -50.72 3.03
C PHE A 146 8.64 -49.30 3.63
N HIS A 147 9.66 -48.88 4.39
CA HIS A 147 9.72 -47.53 4.95
C HIS A 147 9.81 -46.43 3.88
N THR A 148 10.52 -46.68 2.77
CA THR A 148 10.54 -45.81 1.59
C THR A 148 9.12 -45.63 1.05
N SER A 149 8.38 -46.72 0.82
CA SER A 149 7.01 -46.63 0.29
C SER A 149 6.06 -45.84 1.20
N GLU A 150 6.19 -45.98 2.53
CA GLU A 150 5.40 -45.20 3.48
C GLU A 150 5.76 -43.71 3.48
N ASN A 151 7.05 -43.38 3.38
CA ASN A 151 7.51 -42.00 3.37
C ASN A 151 7.05 -41.26 2.11
N TYR A 152 7.12 -41.90 0.95
CA TYR A 152 6.56 -41.37 -0.30
C TYR A 152 5.05 -41.17 -0.18
N LYS A 153 4.32 -42.15 0.36
CA LYS A 153 2.87 -42.03 0.56
C LYS A 153 2.52 -40.86 1.48
N LYS A 154 3.24 -40.68 2.59
CA LYS A 154 3.07 -39.54 3.51
C LYS A 154 3.35 -38.21 2.81
N PHE A 155 4.45 -38.11 2.07
CA PHE A 155 4.79 -36.90 1.32
C PHE A 155 3.72 -36.53 0.29
N LEU A 156 3.25 -37.50 -0.50
CA LEU A 156 2.21 -37.28 -1.50
C LEU A 156 0.88 -36.83 -0.88
N VAL A 157 0.49 -37.42 0.26
CA VAL A 157 -0.71 -36.99 1.00
C VAL A 157 -0.55 -35.56 1.53
N GLN A 158 0.59 -35.24 2.15
CA GLN A 158 0.87 -33.89 2.64
C GLN A 158 0.89 -32.85 1.51
N LEU A 159 1.47 -33.22 0.36
CA LEU A 159 1.49 -32.38 -0.82
C LEU A 159 0.07 -32.11 -1.33
N ALA A 160 -0.76 -33.15 -1.40
CA ALA A 160 -2.16 -33.04 -1.82
C ALA A 160 -2.98 -32.18 -0.85
N GLU A 161 -2.83 -32.36 0.46
CA GLU A 161 -3.52 -31.57 1.49
C GLU A 161 -3.11 -30.09 1.42
N LYS A 162 -1.80 -29.81 1.33
CA LYS A 162 -1.29 -28.45 1.20
C LYS A 162 -1.83 -27.78 -0.07
N ARG A 163 -1.83 -28.49 -1.19
CA ARG A 163 -2.40 -27.97 -2.44
C ARG A 163 -3.89 -27.70 -2.31
N ASN A 164 -4.63 -28.59 -1.66
CA ASN A 164 -6.06 -28.38 -1.44
C ASN A 164 -6.32 -27.10 -0.62
N GLN A 165 -5.51 -26.86 0.42
CA GLN A 165 -5.57 -25.62 1.22
C GLN A 165 -5.18 -24.37 0.41
N ASP A 166 -4.11 -24.45 -0.38
CA ASP A 166 -3.68 -23.36 -1.27
C ASP A 166 -4.83 -22.98 -2.23
N TRP A 167 -5.48 -23.98 -2.85
CA TRP A 167 -6.61 -23.79 -3.76
C TRP A 167 -7.84 -23.19 -3.09
N LEU A 168 -8.18 -23.68 -1.89
CA LEU A 168 -9.25 -23.14 -1.06
C LEU A 168 -9.04 -21.66 -0.78
N PHE A 169 -7.83 -21.30 -0.35
CA PHE A 169 -7.47 -19.92 -0.04
C PHE A 169 -7.53 -19.04 -1.29
N LEU A 170 -6.93 -19.48 -2.41
CA LEU A 170 -6.96 -18.75 -3.69
C LEU A 170 -8.38 -18.52 -4.19
N GLY A 171 -9.20 -19.57 -4.26
CA GLY A 171 -10.59 -19.47 -4.71
C GLY A 171 -11.42 -18.52 -3.84
N SER A 172 -11.28 -18.63 -2.52
CA SER A 172 -11.97 -17.74 -1.58
C SER A 172 -11.52 -16.28 -1.72
N ASN A 173 -10.23 -16.02 -1.96
CA ASN A 173 -9.71 -14.66 -2.15
C ASN A 173 -10.24 -14.04 -3.42
N ILE A 174 -10.22 -14.74 -4.56
CA ILE A 174 -10.73 -14.23 -5.83
C ILE A 174 -12.21 -13.83 -5.70
N ILE A 175 -13.03 -14.68 -5.07
CA ILE A 175 -14.45 -14.39 -4.82
C ILE A 175 -14.59 -13.15 -3.91
N SER A 176 -13.77 -13.06 -2.87
CA SER A 176 -13.75 -11.91 -1.96
C SER A 176 -13.31 -10.61 -2.65
N ASP A 177 -12.33 -10.67 -3.55
CA ASP A 177 -11.88 -9.53 -4.33
C ASP A 177 -12.97 -9.04 -5.26
N CYS A 178 -13.64 -9.95 -5.98
CA CYS A 178 -14.77 -9.60 -6.83
C CYS A 178 -15.88 -8.91 -6.01
N LEU A 179 -16.25 -9.48 -4.87
CA LEU A 179 -17.27 -8.89 -4.00
C LEU A 179 -16.84 -7.52 -3.47
N THR A 180 -15.60 -7.41 -3.00
CA THR A 180 -15.02 -6.16 -2.49
C THR A 180 -14.99 -5.09 -3.57
N PHE A 181 -14.66 -5.47 -4.81
CA PHE A 181 -14.68 -4.57 -5.96
C PHE A 181 -16.09 -4.02 -6.22
N PHE A 182 -17.12 -4.86 -6.21
CA PHE A 182 -18.50 -4.40 -6.36
C PHE A 182 -18.94 -3.47 -5.22
N VAL A 183 -18.57 -3.80 -3.98
CA VAL A 183 -18.85 -2.95 -2.82
C VAL A 183 -18.12 -1.62 -2.91
N PHE A 184 -16.88 -1.62 -3.38
CA PHE A 184 -16.11 -0.40 -3.64
C PHE A 184 -16.75 0.47 -4.72
N LEU A 185 -17.19 -0.12 -5.85
CA LEU A 185 -17.94 0.62 -6.87
C LEU A 185 -19.22 1.24 -6.32
N LYS A 186 -19.97 0.49 -5.50
CA LYS A 186 -21.16 1.01 -4.82
C LYS A 186 -20.82 2.14 -3.84
N LEU A 187 -19.71 2.00 -3.11
CA LEU A 187 -19.20 3.03 -2.20
C LEU A 187 -18.87 4.32 -2.95
N LEU A 188 -18.22 4.23 -4.12
CA LEU A 188 -17.92 5.37 -4.98
C LEU A 188 -19.19 6.09 -5.44
N PHE A 189 -20.20 5.34 -5.88
CA PHE A 189 -21.47 5.91 -6.33
C PHE A 189 -22.24 6.61 -5.19
N LEU A 190 -22.31 5.98 -4.02
CA LEU A 190 -22.96 6.55 -2.83
C LEU A 190 -22.21 7.77 -2.29
N SER A 191 -20.88 7.79 -2.42
CA SER A 191 -20.02 8.87 -1.92
C SER A 191 -19.82 10.01 -2.93
N THR A 192 -20.62 10.09 -3.99
CA THR A 192 -20.48 11.10 -5.05
C THR A 192 -20.48 12.55 -4.54
N PRO A 193 -21.34 12.97 -3.60
CA PRO A 193 -21.25 14.33 -3.05
C PRO A 193 -19.94 14.58 -2.29
N GLN A 194 -19.49 13.63 -1.49
CA GLN A 194 -18.26 13.73 -0.71
C GLN A 194 -17.03 13.70 -1.61
N LEU A 195 -17.07 12.95 -2.72
CA LEU A 195 -16.03 12.94 -3.76
C LEU A 195 -15.90 14.29 -4.46
N ILE A 196 -17.01 14.99 -4.71
CA ILE A 196 -16.97 16.35 -5.27
C ILE A 196 -16.31 17.32 -4.28
N ILE A 197 -16.65 17.23 -2.99
CA ILE A 197 -16.02 18.04 -1.92
C ILE A 197 -14.53 17.72 -1.81
N LEU A 198 -14.17 16.44 -1.81
CA LEU A 198 -12.77 15.98 -1.78
C LEU A 198 -12.00 16.49 -3.00
N LYS A 199 -12.58 16.41 -4.20
CA LYS A 199 -11.97 16.95 -5.43
C LYS A 199 -11.74 18.45 -5.31
N SER A 200 -12.75 19.21 -4.87
CA SER A 200 -12.62 20.67 -4.68
C SER A 200 -11.50 20.99 -3.69
N PHE A 201 -11.49 20.31 -2.54
CA PHE A 201 -10.47 20.47 -1.50
C PHE A 201 -9.05 20.16 -2.01
N LEU A 202 -8.87 19.06 -2.76
CA LEU A 202 -7.57 18.71 -3.35
C LEU A 202 -7.11 19.73 -4.39
N ILE A 203 -8.02 20.19 -5.24
CA ILE A 203 -7.73 21.20 -6.25
C ILE A 203 -7.31 22.52 -5.59
N GLU A 204 -8.07 22.98 -4.60
CA GLU A 204 -7.76 24.19 -3.83
C GLU A 204 -6.42 24.05 -3.09
N SER A 205 -6.18 22.88 -2.48
CA SER A 205 -4.91 22.58 -1.81
C SER A 205 -3.72 22.65 -2.78
N ILE A 206 -3.85 22.11 -4.00
CA ILE A 206 -2.79 22.16 -5.02
C ILE A 206 -2.58 23.58 -5.54
N TYR A 207 -3.65 24.33 -5.84
CA TYR A 207 -3.54 25.70 -6.33
C TYR A 207 -3.01 26.67 -5.29
N GLY A 208 -3.27 26.43 -4.00
CA GLY A 208 -2.73 27.20 -2.88
C GLY A 208 -1.23 27.03 -2.65
N LEU A 209 -0.56 26.09 -3.33
CA LEU A 209 0.89 25.91 -3.24
C LEU A 209 1.64 26.89 -4.16
N ASN A 210 2.88 27.19 -3.80
CA ASN A 210 3.81 27.90 -4.69
C ASN A 210 4.24 27.00 -5.86
N ASP A 211 4.60 27.61 -6.99
CA ASP A 211 4.95 26.89 -8.22
C ASP A 211 6.16 25.96 -8.05
N THR A 212 7.10 26.30 -7.17
CA THR A 212 8.22 25.44 -6.78
C THR A 212 7.75 24.19 -6.03
N THR A 213 6.85 24.34 -5.05
CA THR A 213 6.30 23.22 -4.27
C THR A 213 5.42 22.32 -5.14
N LYS A 214 4.63 22.90 -6.06
CA LYS A 214 3.86 22.13 -7.06
C LYS A 214 4.79 21.27 -7.92
N SER A 215 5.85 21.88 -8.46
CA SER A 215 6.84 21.19 -9.29
C SER A 215 7.55 20.07 -8.50
N PHE A 216 7.93 20.35 -7.25
CA PHE A 216 8.53 19.34 -6.36
C PHE A 216 7.62 18.14 -6.11
N PHE A 217 6.36 18.34 -5.71
CA PHE A 217 5.43 17.23 -5.49
C PHE A 217 5.14 16.44 -6.76
N LEU A 218 5.18 17.11 -7.91
CA LEU A 218 4.99 16.45 -9.19
C LEU A 218 6.18 15.56 -9.53
N ILE A 219 7.42 16.05 -9.41
CA ILE A 219 8.65 15.26 -9.61
C ILE A 219 8.68 14.08 -8.63
N LEU A 220 8.47 14.37 -7.34
CA LEU A 220 8.45 13.35 -6.30
C LEU A 220 7.37 12.28 -6.59
N GLY A 221 6.20 12.71 -7.04
CA GLY A 221 5.10 11.83 -7.39
C GLY A 221 5.42 10.94 -8.59
N THR A 222 6.00 11.48 -9.66
CA THR A 222 6.41 10.67 -10.81
C THR A 222 7.50 9.69 -10.45
N ASP A 223 8.52 10.13 -9.73
CA ASP A 223 9.67 9.28 -9.43
C ASP A 223 9.27 8.10 -8.52
N LEU A 224 8.38 8.36 -7.54
CA LEU A 224 7.84 7.32 -6.66
C LEU A 224 6.87 6.36 -7.38
N LEU A 225 5.99 6.87 -8.26
CA LEU A 225 4.97 6.05 -8.91
C LEU A 225 5.54 5.16 -10.01
N VAL A 226 6.53 5.63 -10.76
CA VAL A 226 7.04 4.85 -11.90
C VAL A 226 8.18 3.92 -11.52
N GLY A 227 8.95 4.23 -10.48
CA GLY A 227 9.69 3.22 -9.70
C GLY A 227 10.75 2.39 -10.46
N PHE A 228 11.18 2.80 -11.65
CA PHE A 228 12.17 2.07 -12.47
C PHE A 228 13.48 1.76 -11.81
N HIS A 229 13.85 2.59 -10.84
CA HIS A 229 15.09 2.42 -10.12
C HIS A 229 15.10 1.12 -9.30
N SER A 230 13.96 0.40 -9.21
CA SER A 230 13.87 -0.93 -8.64
C SER A 230 13.17 -1.91 -9.60
N SER A 231 13.93 -2.48 -10.54
CA SER A 231 13.49 -3.64 -11.33
C SER A 231 13.00 -4.78 -10.43
N LYS A 232 13.66 -4.98 -9.27
CA LYS A 232 13.26 -5.97 -8.27
C LYS A 232 11.90 -5.67 -7.63
N GLY A 233 11.54 -4.38 -7.48
CA GLY A 233 10.22 -3.98 -6.99
C GLY A 233 9.10 -4.42 -7.93
N TRP A 234 9.30 -4.23 -9.24
CA TRP A 234 8.36 -4.69 -10.27
C TRP A 234 8.30 -6.21 -10.38
N GLU A 235 9.43 -6.91 -10.23
CA GLU A 235 9.48 -8.37 -10.19
C GLU A 235 8.64 -8.91 -9.02
N LEU A 236 8.87 -8.41 -7.81
CA LEU A 236 8.11 -8.80 -6.62
C LEU A 236 6.63 -8.45 -6.73
N PHE A 237 6.30 -7.29 -7.30
CA PHE A 237 4.91 -6.91 -7.57
C PHE A 237 4.23 -7.91 -8.50
N MET A 238 4.88 -8.27 -9.61
CA MET A 238 4.31 -9.21 -10.58
C MET A 238 4.21 -10.64 -10.04
N GLU A 239 5.23 -11.12 -9.33
CA GLU A 239 5.19 -12.42 -8.64
C GLU A 239 4.04 -12.48 -7.63
N SER A 240 3.87 -11.42 -6.82
CA SER A 240 2.78 -11.30 -5.86
C SER A 240 1.42 -11.24 -6.55
N PHE A 241 1.29 -10.44 -7.61
CA PHE A 241 0.05 -10.30 -8.38
C PHE A 241 -0.37 -11.63 -9.01
N LEU A 242 0.55 -12.32 -9.70
CA LEU A 242 0.25 -13.60 -10.36
C LEU A 242 -0.08 -14.68 -9.32
N SER A 243 0.71 -14.78 -8.25
CA SER A 243 0.46 -15.77 -7.19
C SER A 243 -0.87 -15.54 -6.47
N HIS A 244 -1.29 -14.29 -6.29
CA HIS A 244 -2.59 -13.95 -5.68
C HIS A 244 -3.78 -14.51 -6.47
N PHE A 245 -3.70 -14.52 -7.81
CA PHE A 245 -4.71 -15.11 -8.69
C PHE A 245 -4.48 -16.60 -8.98
N GLY A 246 -3.48 -17.23 -8.36
CA GLY A 246 -3.14 -18.63 -8.58
C GLY A 246 -2.40 -18.91 -9.89
N PHE A 247 -1.95 -17.86 -10.60
CA PHE A 247 -1.12 -18.03 -11.78
C PHE A 247 0.33 -18.34 -11.39
N SER A 248 0.95 -19.22 -12.18
CA SER A 248 2.39 -19.45 -12.06
C SER A 248 3.15 -18.34 -12.77
N ALA A 249 4.07 -17.72 -12.04
CA ALA A 249 4.87 -16.64 -12.56
C ALA A 249 5.97 -17.21 -13.47
N ASP A 250 5.77 -17.08 -14.78
CA ASP A 250 6.81 -17.36 -15.76
C ASP A 250 7.88 -16.25 -15.70
N LYS A 251 9.14 -16.64 -15.52
CA LYS A 251 10.26 -15.70 -15.36
C LYS A 251 10.45 -14.86 -16.62
N ASP A 252 10.26 -15.45 -17.79
CA ASP A 252 10.41 -14.74 -19.06
C ASP A 252 9.31 -13.67 -19.22
N PHE A 253 8.08 -14.01 -18.85
CA PHE A 253 6.98 -13.04 -18.80
C PHE A 253 7.24 -11.91 -17.81
N ILE A 254 7.73 -12.22 -16.60
CA ILE A 254 8.06 -11.19 -15.59
C ILE A 254 9.17 -10.27 -16.11
N PHE A 255 10.24 -10.81 -16.68
CA PHE A 255 11.34 -9.99 -17.21
C PHE A 255 10.90 -9.12 -18.40
N LEU A 256 10.04 -9.64 -19.27
CA LEU A 256 9.42 -8.87 -20.34
C LEU A 256 8.58 -7.72 -19.77
N PHE A 257 7.76 -7.98 -18.74
CA PHE A 257 6.97 -6.95 -18.09
C PHE A 257 7.86 -5.88 -17.42
N VAL A 258 8.82 -6.29 -16.61
CA VAL A 258 9.72 -5.39 -15.85
C VAL A 258 10.55 -4.51 -16.78
N SER A 259 10.91 -4.99 -17.97
CA SER A 259 11.69 -4.22 -18.95
C SER A 259 10.84 -3.26 -19.80
N THR A 260 9.55 -3.52 -19.99
CA THR A 260 8.71 -2.75 -20.91
C THR A 260 7.69 -1.85 -20.20
N PHE A 261 6.95 -2.40 -19.25
CA PHE A 261 5.81 -1.73 -18.64
C PHE A 261 6.18 -0.48 -17.86
N PRO A 262 7.22 -0.51 -16.99
CA PRO A 262 7.67 0.71 -16.34
C PRO A 262 7.96 1.80 -17.37
N VAL A 263 8.67 1.47 -18.48
CA VAL A 263 9.18 2.46 -19.47
C VAL A 263 8.01 3.18 -20.13
N ILE A 264 7.00 2.40 -20.51
CA ILE A 264 5.76 2.92 -21.05
C ILE A 264 5.06 3.81 -20.03
N LEU A 265 4.96 3.38 -18.77
CA LEU A 265 4.28 4.12 -17.70
C LEU A 265 4.90 5.51 -17.49
N ASP A 266 6.23 5.66 -17.55
CA ASP A 266 6.93 6.95 -17.45
C ASP A 266 6.64 7.89 -18.58
N THR A 267 6.75 7.37 -19.80
CA THR A 267 6.52 8.19 -20.99
C THR A 267 5.09 8.72 -20.99
N ILE A 268 4.12 7.91 -20.58
CA ILE A 268 2.72 8.32 -20.41
C ILE A 268 2.59 9.37 -19.30
N PHE A 269 3.16 9.15 -18.12
CA PHE A 269 3.05 10.10 -17.01
C PHE A 269 3.72 11.45 -17.35
N LYS A 270 4.96 11.43 -17.84
CA LYS A 270 5.67 12.64 -18.28
C LYS A 270 4.88 13.37 -19.35
N TYR A 271 4.39 12.66 -20.38
CA TYR A 271 3.58 13.28 -21.44
C TYR A 271 2.31 13.93 -20.87
N TRP A 272 1.57 13.22 -20.02
CA TRP A 272 0.32 13.72 -19.45
C TRP A 272 0.55 14.96 -18.59
N ILE A 273 1.61 14.93 -17.77
CA ILE A 273 2.06 16.05 -16.95
C ILE A 273 2.40 17.26 -17.80
N PHE A 274 3.26 17.11 -18.82
CA PHE A 274 3.64 18.22 -19.68
C PHE A 274 2.43 18.79 -20.41
N ARG A 275 1.53 17.95 -20.92
CA ARG A 275 0.32 18.40 -21.61
C ARG A 275 -0.64 19.14 -20.67
N TYR A 276 -0.80 18.66 -19.44
CA TYR A 276 -1.74 19.23 -18.49
C TYR A 276 -1.21 20.50 -17.83
N LEU A 277 0.05 20.49 -17.38
CA LEU A 277 0.70 21.67 -16.79
C LEU A 277 0.82 22.82 -17.79
N ASN A 278 1.19 22.57 -19.04
CA ASN A 278 1.28 23.62 -20.06
C ASN A 278 -0.06 24.34 -20.30
N LYS A 279 -1.19 23.65 -20.04
CA LYS A 279 -2.53 24.24 -20.20
C LYS A 279 -2.95 25.11 -19.01
N ILE A 280 -2.46 24.83 -17.81
CA ILE A 280 -2.96 25.40 -16.55
C ILE A 280 -1.98 26.38 -15.92
N SER A 281 -0.67 26.09 -15.96
CA SER A 281 0.34 26.92 -15.32
C SER A 281 1.69 26.84 -16.07
N PRO A 282 1.89 27.70 -17.09
CA PRO A 282 3.15 27.74 -17.84
C PRO A 282 4.38 28.06 -16.97
N SER A 283 4.21 28.84 -15.89
CA SER A 283 5.28 29.14 -14.93
C SER A 283 5.74 27.90 -14.14
N THR A 284 4.81 27.01 -13.78
CA THR A 284 5.14 25.73 -13.15
C THR A 284 5.94 24.83 -14.10
N VAL A 285 5.64 24.86 -15.41
CA VAL A 285 6.41 24.08 -16.40
C VAL A 285 7.85 24.57 -16.50
N ALA A 286 8.05 25.89 -16.61
CA ALA A 286 9.41 26.46 -16.65
C ALA A 286 10.20 26.13 -15.37
N THR A 287 9.53 26.18 -14.22
CA THR A 287 10.15 25.82 -12.93
C THR A 287 10.48 24.33 -12.86
N TYR A 288 9.59 23.47 -13.35
CA TYR A 288 9.80 22.02 -13.43
C TYR A 288 10.97 21.66 -14.35
N GLN A 289 11.06 22.30 -15.52
CA GLN A 289 12.20 22.11 -16.44
C GLN A 289 13.51 22.54 -15.79
N ASN A 290 13.56 23.72 -15.17
CA ASN A 290 14.73 24.19 -14.44
C ASN A 290 15.12 23.32 -13.22
N MET A 291 14.20 22.52 -12.68
CA MET A 291 14.47 21.59 -11.57
C MET A 291 14.94 20.22 -12.06
N LEU A 292 14.65 19.87 -13.32
CA LEU A 292 15.08 18.62 -13.95
C LEU A 292 16.43 18.75 -14.67
N GLU A 293 16.73 19.93 -15.22
CA GLU A 293 18.05 20.31 -15.76
C GLU A 293 19.09 20.50 -14.64
#